data_AF-A0AAW7I2Q3-F1
#
_entry.id   AF-A0AAW7I2Q3-F1
#
_cell.length_a   1.000
_cell.length_b   1.000
_cell.length_c   1.000
_cell.angle_alpha   90.00
_cell.angle_beta   90.00
_cell.angle_gamma   90.00
#
_symmetry.space_group_name_H-M   'P 1'
#
loop_
_entity.id
_entity.type
_entity.pdbx_description
1 polymer ?
#
loop_
_entity_poly.entity_id
_entity_poly.type
_entity_poly.pdbx_seq_one_letter_code
_entity_poly.pdbx_strand_id
1 'polypeptide(L)'
;MSLKKGDTGTAVADLQRRLTKAGYPVDPDGWFGDATEQALLAFQQDYMIAAIGQAGSRTMAALLGSERGNQLTINHMQSGADLLGLPLAIMATVAQVESIGEGFTDAMRPVVLFERHVFYKQLTKHQGKATADQMAANYPNLVNPKRGGYAGGAAEWERLQLAISLHRDAAIESASWGMFQIMGYHWQALGFASASDWLAAMQRSEADHLNALCRFIQQDPAMHKALQGRKWADFARRYNGPAYKENDYDTKLAKAYDHFAKVYQVKEVADAH
;
A
#
# COMPACT_ATOMS: atom_id res chain seq x y z
N MET A 1 14.29 0.51 -3.25
CA MET A 1 14.12 1.52 -4.32
C MET A 1 13.59 0.78 -5.54
N SER A 2 12.52 1.26 -6.16
CA SER A 2 11.96 0.69 -7.40
C SER A 2 12.46 1.48 -8.62
N LEU A 3 12.54 0.81 -9.77
CA LEU A 3 12.75 1.48 -11.06
C LEU A 3 11.42 1.78 -11.73
N LYS A 4 11.29 2.93 -12.37
CA LYS A 4 10.08 3.39 -13.06
C LYS A 4 10.42 4.25 -14.28
N LYS A 5 9.39 4.53 -15.07
CA LYS A 5 9.49 5.41 -16.24
C LYS A 5 10.18 6.74 -15.93
N GLY A 6 11.13 7.11 -16.77
CA GLY A 6 11.98 8.30 -16.61
C GLY A 6 13.31 8.06 -15.89
N ASP A 7 13.48 6.91 -15.24
CA ASP A 7 14.77 6.54 -14.64
C ASP A 7 15.81 6.24 -15.74
N THR A 8 17.08 6.48 -15.44
CA THR A 8 18.23 6.17 -16.31
C THR A 8 19.32 5.41 -15.59
N GLY A 9 20.20 4.77 -16.35
CA GLY A 9 21.47 4.23 -15.88
C GLY A 9 21.57 2.71 -15.91
N THR A 10 22.63 2.18 -15.27
CA THR A 10 23.00 0.76 -15.34
C THR A 10 21.93 -0.16 -14.78
N ALA A 11 21.24 0.25 -13.72
CA ALA A 11 20.14 -0.53 -13.13
C ALA A 11 18.97 -0.71 -14.11
N VAL A 12 18.67 0.30 -14.93
CA VAL A 12 17.65 0.21 -15.99
C VAL A 12 18.11 -0.72 -17.11
N ALA A 13 19.37 -0.61 -17.53
CA ALA A 13 19.94 -1.51 -18.54
C ALA A 13 19.94 -2.97 -18.08
N ASP A 14 20.18 -3.22 -16.80
CA ASP A 14 20.06 -4.55 -16.19
C ASP A 14 18.62 -5.07 -16.17
N LEU A 15 17.64 -4.22 -15.83
CA LEU A 15 16.22 -4.55 -15.91
C LEU A 15 15.83 -4.94 -17.35
N GLN A 16 16.20 -4.12 -18.33
CA GLN A 16 15.93 -4.36 -19.75
C GLN A 16 16.54 -5.68 -20.23
N ARG A 17 17.79 -5.98 -19.88
CA ARG A 17 18.43 -7.29 -20.16
C ARG A 17 17.65 -8.46 -19.58
N ARG A 18 17.14 -8.31 -18.36
CA ARG A 18 16.35 -9.36 -17.67
C ARG A 18 14.99 -9.56 -18.34
N LEU A 19 14.30 -8.48 -18.71
CA LEU A 19 13.05 -8.53 -19.47
C LEU A 19 13.23 -9.24 -20.81
N THR A 20 14.25 -8.86 -21.58
CA THR A 20 14.57 -9.50 -22.86
C THR A 20 14.88 -10.98 -22.68
N LYS A 21 15.65 -11.34 -21.65
CA LYS A 21 15.93 -12.75 -21.31
C LYS A 21 14.67 -13.52 -20.90
N ALA A 22 13.72 -12.88 -20.24
CA ALA A 22 12.44 -13.46 -19.84
C ALA A 22 11.41 -13.55 -20.99
N GLY A 23 11.77 -13.11 -22.21
CA GLY A 23 10.91 -13.19 -23.39
C GLY A 23 10.14 -11.90 -23.73
N TYR A 24 10.51 -10.77 -23.13
CA TYR A 24 9.91 -9.45 -23.37
C TYR A 24 10.97 -8.52 -23.99
N PRO A 25 11.12 -8.53 -25.32
CA PRO A 25 12.22 -7.84 -25.98
C PRO A 25 12.18 -6.32 -25.77
N VAL A 26 13.29 -5.77 -25.29
CA VAL A 26 13.54 -4.32 -25.19
C VAL A 26 15.04 -4.05 -25.27
N ASP A 27 15.42 -2.93 -25.89
CA ASP A 27 16.83 -2.53 -26.00
C ASP A 27 17.38 -2.13 -24.63
N PRO A 28 18.57 -2.64 -24.22
CA PRO A 28 19.16 -2.33 -22.93
C PRO A 28 19.97 -1.01 -22.97
N ASP A 29 19.33 0.07 -23.38
CA ASP A 29 19.90 1.40 -23.55
C ASP A 29 20.11 2.17 -22.22
N GLY A 30 19.59 1.62 -21.11
CA GLY A 30 19.65 2.26 -19.80
C GLY A 30 18.66 3.41 -19.64
N TRP A 31 17.66 3.54 -20.51
CA TRP A 31 16.58 4.51 -20.43
C TRP A 31 15.23 3.83 -20.18
N PHE A 32 14.55 4.20 -19.10
CA PHE A 32 13.23 3.66 -18.80
C PHE A 32 12.16 4.47 -19.54
N GLY A 33 12.09 4.27 -20.87
CA GLY A 33 11.07 4.85 -21.73
C GLY A 33 9.81 3.99 -21.89
N ASP A 34 8.97 4.35 -22.86
CA ASP A 34 7.70 3.66 -23.17
C ASP A 34 7.90 2.18 -23.48
N ALA A 35 8.95 1.83 -24.25
CA ALA A 35 9.23 0.44 -24.61
C ALA A 35 9.55 -0.43 -23.37
N THR A 36 10.36 0.10 -22.45
CA THR A 36 10.70 -0.58 -21.18
C THR A 36 9.46 -0.75 -20.30
N GLU A 37 8.62 0.28 -20.21
CA GLU A 37 7.36 0.22 -19.45
C GLU A 37 6.38 -0.82 -20.03
N GLN A 38 6.21 -0.86 -21.36
CA GLN A 38 5.35 -1.83 -22.02
C GLN A 38 5.84 -3.27 -21.81
N ALA A 39 7.14 -3.51 -22.00
CA ALA A 39 7.76 -4.81 -21.74
C ALA A 39 7.59 -5.24 -20.29
N LEU A 40 7.77 -4.31 -19.34
CA LEU A 40 7.57 -4.56 -17.92
C LEU A 40 6.12 -4.89 -17.57
N LEU A 41 5.15 -4.13 -18.09
CA LEU A 41 3.73 -4.37 -17.83
C LEU A 41 3.29 -5.72 -18.38
N ALA A 42 3.72 -6.09 -19.60
CA ALA A 42 3.46 -7.40 -20.17
C ALA A 42 4.04 -8.51 -19.28
N PHE A 43 5.30 -8.38 -18.86
CA PHE A 43 5.92 -9.31 -17.91
C PHE A 43 5.12 -9.42 -16.61
N GLN A 44 4.72 -8.28 -16.03
CA GLN A 44 3.98 -8.26 -14.78
C GLN A 44 2.60 -8.93 -14.91
N GLN A 45 1.93 -8.75 -16.04
CA GLN A 45 0.63 -9.40 -16.34
C GLN A 45 0.78 -10.91 -16.47
N ASP A 46 1.74 -11.37 -17.27
CA ASP A 46 1.96 -12.79 -17.57
C ASP A 46 2.44 -13.58 -16.33
N TYR A 47 3.20 -12.94 -15.45
CA TYR A 47 3.64 -13.51 -14.17
C TYR A 47 2.66 -13.23 -13.02
N MET A 48 1.47 -12.71 -13.34
CA MET A 48 0.40 -12.42 -12.39
C MET A 48 0.80 -11.53 -11.20
N ILE A 49 1.88 -10.76 -11.28
CA ILE A 49 2.23 -9.78 -10.24
C ILE A 49 1.43 -8.49 -10.45
N ALA A 50 1.44 -7.57 -9.47
CA ALA A 50 0.77 -6.29 -9.64
C ALA A 50 1.37 -5.50 -10.82
N ALA A 51 0.66 -5.49 -11.96
CA ALA A 51 1.09 -4.83 -13.18
C ALA A 51 0.84 -3.32 -13.11
N ILE A 52 1.75 -2.67 -12.38
CA ILE A 52 1.72 -1.23 -12.07
C ILE A 52 2.87 -0.45 -12.72
N GLY A 53 3.66 -1.06 -13.61
CA GLY A 53 4.70 -0.36 -14.38
C GLY A 53 5.91 0.11 -13.56
N GLN A 54 6.08 -0.42 -12.35
CA GLN A 54 7.24 -0.17 -11.50
C GLN A 54 7.95 -1.48 -11.18
N ALA A 55 9.26 -1.54 -11.39
CA ALA A 55 10.09 -2.69 -11.05
C ALA A 55 10.59 -2.56 -9.60
N GLY A 56 9.76 -3.02 -8.66
CA GLY A 56 10.12 -3.19 -7.24
C GLY A 56 10.76 -4.54 -6.94
N SER A 57 10.99 -4.83 -5.65
CA SER A 57 11.58 -6.09 -5.19
C SER A 57 10.76 -7.31 -5.65
N ARG A 58 9.43 -7.20 -5.70
CA ARG A 58 8.55 -8.24 -6.24
C ARG A 58 8.84 -8.55 -7.71
N THR A 59 8.93 -7.51 -8.53
CA THR A 59 9.20 -7.68 -9.97
C THR A 59 10.59 -8.24 -10.21
N MET A 60 11.58 -7.78 -9.43
CA MET A 60 12.95 -8.30 -9.52
C MET A 60 13.03 -9.76 -9.06
N ALA A 61 12.28 -10.15 -8.02
CA ALA A 61 12.17 -11.53 -7.57
C ALA A 61 11.54 -12.44 -8.64
N ALA A 62 10.46 -12.01 -9.28
CA ALA A 62 9.84 -12.73 -10.40
C ALA A 62 10.82 -12.92 -11.57
N LEU A 63 11.53 -11.85 -11.97
CA LEU A 63 12.58 -11.90 -13.00
C LEU A 63 13.75 -12.83 -12.65
N LEU A 64 13.94 -13.14 -11.37
CA LEU A 64 14.95 -14.05 -10.85
C LEU A 64 14.42 -15.46 -10.56
N GLY A 65 13.11 -15.70 -10.68
CA GLY A 65 12.47 -16.96 -10.28
C GLY A 65 12.49 -17.19 -8.77
N SER A 66 12.57 -16.14 -7.95
CA SER A 66 12.63 -16.18 -6.48
C SER A 66 11.42 -15.52 -5.81
N GLU A 67 10.23 -15.69 -6.41
CA GLU A 67 8.97 -15.13 -5.94
C GLU A 67 8.62 -15.54 -4.51
N ARG A 68 7.87 -14.68 -3.81
CA ARG A 68 7.43 -14.92 -2.43
C ARG A 68 5.91 -15.11 -2.43
N GLY A 69 5.42 -16.19 -1.82
CA GLY A 69 4.00 -16.58 -1.85
C GLY A 69 3.02 -15.64 -1.13
N ASN A 70 3.48 -14.51 -0.58
CA ASN A 70 2.67 -13.52 0.13
C ASN A 70 2.43 -12.22 -0.69
N GLN A 71 2.79 -12.22 -1.96
CA GLN A 71 2.79 -11.03 -2.83
C GLN A 71 1.42 -10.74 -3.46
N LEU A 72 1.15 -9.46 -3.73
CA LEU A 72 -0.05 -9.01 -4.42
C LEU A 72 0.01 -9.38 -5.90
N THR A 73 -1.06 -10.02 -6.37
CA THR A 73 -1.23 -10.50 -7.75
C THR A 73 -2.31 -9.71 -8.49
N ILE A 74 -2.33 -9.84 -9.81
CA ILE A 74 -3.41 -9.27 -10.63
C ILE A 74 -4.79 -9.84 -10.29
N ASN A 75 -4.88 -11.13 -9.93
CA ASN A 75 -6.14 -11.76 -9.53
C ASN A 75 -6.67 -11.18 -8.20
N HIS A 76 -5.78 -10.85 -7.26
CA HIS A 76 -6.16 -10.14 -6.04
C HIS A 76 -6.67 -8.73 -6.37
N MET A 77 -6.00 -8.00 -7.28
CA MET A 77 -6.47 -6.69 -7.73
C MET A 77 -7.84 -6.76 -8.41
N GLN A 78 -8.09 -7.77 -9.25
CA GLN A 78 -9.39 -7.99 -9.88
C GLN A 78 -10.47 -8.30 -8.83
N SER A 79 -10.17 -9.15 -7.85
CA SER A 79 -11.11 -9.44 -6.77
C SER A 79 -11.46 -8.20 -5.95
N GLY A 80 -10.49 -7.32 -5.70
CA GLY A 80 -10.72 -6.02 -5.06
C GLY A 80 -11.56 -5.08 -5.92
N ALA A 81 -11.33 -5.08 -7.23
CA ALA A 81 -12.10 -4.30 -8.20
C ALA A 81 -13.57 -4.74 -8.21
N ASP A 82 -13.80 -6.05 -8.26
CA ASP A 82 -15.13 -6.66 -8.22
C ASP A 82 -15.85 -6.35 -6.91
N LEU A 83 -15.15 -6.46 -5.77
CA LEU A 83 -15.68 -6.13 -4.45
C LEU A 83 -16.15 -4.66 -4.34
N LEU A 84 -15.45 -3.75 -5.01
CA LEU A 84 -15.81 -2.33 -5.05
C LEU A 84 -16.74 -1.98 -6.21
N GLY A 85 -17.01 -2.89 -7.14
CA GLY A 85 -17.71 -2.58 -8.39
C GLY A 85 -17.00 -1.48 -9.20
N LEU A 86 -15.66 -1.53 -9.25
CA LEU A 86 -14.81 -0.58 -9.97
C LEU A 86 -14.05 -1.30 -11.10
N PRO A 87 -13.67 -0.60 -12.18
CA PRO A 87 -12.77 -1.16 -13.17
C PRO A 87 -11.39 -1.50 -12.57
N LEU A 88 -10.76 -2.58 -13.06
CA LEU A 88 -9.39 -2.96 -12.67
C LEU A 88 -8.38 -1.80 -12.83
N ALA A 89 -8.58 -0.96 -13.85
CA ALA A 89 -7.77 0.24 -14.05
C ALA A 89 -7.76 1.18 -12.83
N ILE A 90 -8.88 1.30 -12.11
CA ILE A 90 -8.95 2.11 -10.87
C ILE A 90 -8.16 1.44 -9.75
N MET A 91 -8.26 0.12 -9.62
CA MET A 91 -7.48 -0.60 -8.60
C MET A 91 -5.98 -0.53 -8.86
N ALA A 92 -5.55 -0.67 -10.12
CA ALA A 92 -4.15 -0.48 -10.50
C ALA A 92 -3.67 0.96 -10.24
N THR A 93 -4.53 1.95 -10.50
CA THR A 93 -4.26 3.37 -10.20
C THR A 93 -4.02 3.60 -8.71
N VAL A 94 -4.94 3.13 -7.86
CA VAL A 94 -4.81 3.25 -6.40
C VAL A 94 -3.59 2.48 -5.90
N ALA A 95 -3.36 1.26 -6.40
CA ALA A 95 -2.18 0.47 -6.03
C ALA A 95 -0.86 1.16 -6.42
N GLN A 96 -0.79 1.82 -7.57
CA GLN A 96 0.43 2.50 -8.01
C GLN A 96 0.72 3.77 -7.19
N VAL A 97 -0.31 4.52 -6.80
CA VAL A 97 -0.16 5.86 -6.20
C VAL A 97 -0.24 5.85 -4.68
N GLU A 98 -1.15 5.05 -4.10
CA GLU A 98 -1.42 5.04 -2.66
C GLU A 98 -0.64 3.94 -1.92
N SER A 99 0.07 3.09 -2.65
CA SER A 99 0.94 2.09 -2.04
C SER A 99 2.33 2.65 -1.78
N ILE A 100 2.93 2.19 -0.68
CA ILE A 100 4.37 2.34 -0.43
C ILE A 100 5.24 1.37 -1.25
N GLY A 101 4.63 0.57 -2.15
CA GLY A 101 5.29 -0.41 -2.99
C GLY A 101 5.23 -1.82 -2.39
N GLU A 102 6.21 -2.19 -1.58
CA GLU A 102 6.29 -3.50 -0.95
C GLU A 102 5.61 -3.47 0.42
N GLY A 103 4.67 -4.38 0.66
CA GLY A 103 3.98 -4.53 1.95
C GLY A 103 4.81 -5.25 2.99
N PHE A 104 5.91 -5.90 2.59
CA PHE A 104 6.80 -6.66 3.46
C PHE A 104 8.27 -6.24 3.29
N THR A 105 8.98 -6.28 4.40
CA THR A 105 10.44 -6.15 4.47
C THR A 105 11.14 -7.43 3.98
N ASP A 106 12.46 -7.39 3.80
CA ASP A 106 13.27 -8.58 3.48
C ASP A 106 13.25 -9.65 4.58
N ALA A 107 12.97 -9.25 5.82
CA ALA A 107 12.78 -10.15 6.94
C ALA A 107 11.36 -10.75 7.00
N MET A 108 10.56 -10.63 5.93
CA MET A 108 9.18 -11.13 5.84
C MET A 108 8.24 -10.59 6.92
N ARG A 109 8.52 -9.37 7.41
CA ARG A 109 7.63 -8.63 8.32
C ARG A 109 6.85 -7.59 7.54
N PRO A 110 5.56 -7.38 7.83
CA PRO A 110 4.81 -6.30 7.19
C PRO A 110 5.45 -4.96 7.53
N VAL A 111 5.48 -4.06 6.56
CA VAL A 111 5.94 -2.69 6.79
C VAL A 111 4.95 -2.00 7.72
N VAL A 112 5.46 -1.34 8.75
CA VAL A 112 4.64 -0.60 9.71
C VAL A 112 5.22 0.77 9.98
N LEU A 113 4.36 1.70 10.39
CA LEU A 113 4.74 2.92 11.08
C LEU A 113 4.00 2.96 12.41
N PHE A 114 4.74 3.00 13.52
CA PHE A 114 4.17 3.02 14.86
C PHE A 114 4.00 4.46 15.37
N GLU A 115 2.75 4.79 15.72
CA GLU A 115 2.35 6.12 16.14
C GLU A 115 2.21 6.21 17.66
N ARG A 116 3.26 6.68 18.35
CA ARG A 116 3.27 6.82 19.83
C ARG A 116 2.11 7.63 20.41
N HIS A 117 1.58 8.54 19.62
CA HIS A 117 0.46 9.41 19.97
C HIS A 117 -0.89 8.76 19.77
N VAL A 118 -0.99 7.82 18.83
CA VAL A 118 -2.13 6.92 18.72
C VAL A 118 -2.06 5.90 19.87
N PHE A 119 -0.88 5.41 20.23
CA PHE A 119 -0.74 4.48 21.36
C PHE A 119 -1.19 5.09 22.68
N TYR A 120 -0.81 6.35 22.96
CA TYR A 120 -1.37 7.09 24.09
C TYR A 120 -2.91 7.17 24.06
N LYS A 121 -3.50 7.48 22.89
CA LYS A 121 -4.96 7.56 22.73
C LYS A 121 -5.65 6.21 22.94
N GLN A 122 -5.09 5.14 22.38
CA GLN A 122 -5.66 3.80 22.51
C GLN A 122 -5.50 3.28 23.95
N LEU A 123 -4.34 3.48 24.60
CA LEU A 123 -4.17 3.21 26.03
C LEU A 123 -5.19 3.95 26.90
N THR A 124 -5.46 5.22 26.58
CA THR A 124 -6.50 5.99 27.28
C THR A 124 -7.88 5.36 27.14
N LYS A 125 -8.22 4.82 25.96
CA LYS A 125 -9.50 4.11 25.74
C LYS A 125 -9.56 2.77 26.46
N HIS A 126 -8.48 2.00 26.48
CA HIS A 126 -8.43 0.66 27.07
C HIS A 126 -8.26 0.66 28.59
N GLN A 127 -7.47 1.59 29.14
CA GLN A 127 -7.02 1.57 30.55
C GLN A 127 -7.22 2.91 31.29
N GLY A 128 -7.80 3.91 30.64
CA GLY A 128 -8.05 5.23 31.22
C GLY A 128 -6.83 6.16 31.15
N LYS A 129 -7.11 7.47 31.29
CA LYS A 129 -6.10 8.53 31.12
C LYS A 129 -4.96 8.44 32.14
N ALA A 130 -5.25 8.12 33.40
CA ALA A 130 -4.23 8.05 34.45
C ALA A 130 -3.15 7.01 34.12
N THR A 131 -3.55 5.83 33.66
CA THR A 131 -2.63 4.77 33.21
C THR A 131 -1.83 5.22 31.99
N ALA A 132 -2.49 5.85 31.00
CA ALA A 132 -1.81 6.35 29.81
C ALA A 132 -0.77 7.45 30.14
N ASP A 133 -1.08 8.35 31.08
CA ASP A 133 -0.16 9.39 31.55
C ASP A 133 1.05 8.77 32.27
N GLN A 134 0.83 7.77 33.11
CA GLN A 134 1.91 7.04 33.78
C GLN A 134 2.81 6.31 32.77
N MET A 135 2.20 5.64 31.77
CA MET A 135 2.96 5.01 30.70
C MET A 135 3.72 6.02 29.84
N ALA A 136 3.17 7.22 29.60
CA ALA A 136 3.87 8.30 28.90
C ALA A 136 5.10 8.80 29.66
N ALA A 137 5.03 8.85 31.00
CA ALA A 137 6.16 9.21 31.85
C ALA A 137 7.26 8.13 31.83
N ASN A 138 6.87 6.86 31.86
CA ASN A 138 7.81 5.73 31.93
C ASN A 138 8.42 5.38 30.55
N TYR A 139 7.67 5.58 29.46
CA TYR A 139 8.03 5.16 28.10
C TYR A 139 7.80 6.27 27.06
N PRO A 140 8.40 7.47 27.20
CA PRO A 140 8.07 8.65 26.37
C PRO A 140 8.35 8.50 24.86
N ASN A 141 9.17 7.51 24.48
CA ASN A 141 9.45 7.17 23.08
C ASN A 141 8.35 6.30 22.43
N LEU A 142 7.59 5.56 23.25
CA LEU A 142 6.51 4.68 22.82
C LEU A 142 5.13 5.27 23.10
N VAL A 143 4.98 6.04 24.17
CA VAL A 143 3.71 6.63 24.59
C VAL A 143 3.91 8.13 24.77
N ASN A 144 3.26 8.93 23.94
CA ASN A 144 3.36 10.39 24.04
C ASN A 144 2.15 11.07 23.40
N PRO A 145 1.48 12.04 24.04
CA PRO A 145 0.36 12.74 23.41
C PRO A 145 0.75 13.50 22.12
N LYS A 146 2.05 13.80 21.93
CA LYS A 146 2.58 14.44 20.73
C LYS A 146 3.10 13.41 19.72
N ARG A 147 2.81 13.64 18.44
CA ARG A 147 3.35 12.85 17.30
C ARG A 147 4.88 12.84 17.26
N GLY A 148 5.45 11.91 16.50
CA GLY A 148 6.90 11.79 16.29
C GLY A 148 7.56 10.62 17.02
N GLY A 149 8.89 10.71 17.19
CA GLY A 149 9.69 9.64 17.79
C GLY A 149 9.91 8.44 16.85
N TYR A 150 9.74 8.66 15.55
CA TYR A 150 9.95 7.64 14.52
C TYR A 150 11.42 7.23 14.47
N ALA A 151 11.66 5.92 14.43
CA ALA A 151 12.95 5.33 14.11
C ALA A 151 13.09 5.10 12.60
N GLY A 152 11.98 4.78 11.93
CA GLY A 152 11.93 4.53 10.49
C GLY A 152 12.42 3.14 10.09
N GLY A 153 11.95 2.67 8.93
CA GLY A 153 12.35 1.38 8.36
C GLY A 153 12.07 0.19 9.30
N ALA A 154 13.01 -0.75 9.37
CA ALA A 154 12.86 -1.97 10.16
C ALA A 154 12.74 -1.72 11.68
N ALA A 155 13.26 -0.59 12.18
CA ALA A 155 13.23 -0.25 13.60
C ALA A 155 11.82 0.11 14.11
N GLU A 156 10.88 0.48 13.21
CA GLU A 156 9.47 0.67 13.59
C GLU A 156 8.84 -0.63 14.10
N TRP A 157 9.28 -1.78 13.57
CA TRP A 157 8.79 -3.05 14.06
C TRP A 157 9.25 -3.34 15.50
N GLU A 158 10.48 -2.96 15.85
CA GLU A 158 10.99 -3.11 17.22
C GLU A 158 10.20 -2.23 18.20
N ARG A 159 9.93 -0.97 17.82
CA ARG A 159 9.06 -0.07 18.60
C ARG A 159 7.69 -0.69 18.85
N LEU A 160 7.09 -1.26 17.81
CA LEU A 160 5.79 -1.92 17.93
C LEU A 160 5.85 -3.17 18.82
N GLN A 161 6.88 -4.01 18.71
CA GLN A 161 7.03 -5.19 19.58
C GLN A 161 7.18 -4.81 21.05
N LEU A 162 7.94 -3.74 21.35
CA LEU A 162 8.01 -3.18 22.69
C LEU A 162 6.66 -2.63 23.16
N ALA A 163 5.90 -1.94 22.30
CA ALA A 163 4.56 -1.49 22.65
C ALA A 163 3.58 -2.66 22.90
N ILE A 164 3.70 -3.75 22.13
CA ILE A 164 2.88 -4.96 22.30
C ILE A 164 3.13 -5.61 23.67
N SER A 165 4.36 -5.57 24.20
CA SER A 165 4.67 -6.09 25.54
C SER A 165 4.08 -5.23 26.66
N LEU A 166 3.83 -3.94 26.40
CA LEU A 166 3.14 -3.04 27.34
C LEU A 166 1.62 -3.21 27.29
N HIS A 167 1.05 -3.21 26.08
CA HIS A 167 -0.37 -3.41 25.86
C HIS A 167 -0.67 -3.85 24.42
N ARG A 168 -0.94 -5.14 24.22
CA ARG A 168 -1.07 -5.77 22.90
C ARG A 168 -2.06 -5.07 21.97
N ASP A 169 -3.33 -4.96 22.35
CA ASP A 169 -4.38 -4.48 21.43
C ASP A 169 -4.18 -3.00 21.08
N ALA A 170 -4.02 -2.14 22.10
CA ALA A 170 -3.68 -0.73 21.90
C ALA A 170 -2.44 -0.54 21.02
N ALA A 171 -1.40 -1.37 21.13
CA ALA A 171 -0.21 -1.26 20.31
C ALA A 171 -0.49 -1.60 18.83
N ILE A 172 -1.19 -2.71 18.58
CA ILE A 172 -1.58 -3.13 17.23
C ILE A 172 -2.45 -2.05 16.55
N GLU A 173 -3.39 -1.49 17.31
CA GLU A 173 -4.28 -0.41 16.87
C GLU A 173 -3.53 0.87 16.51
N SER A 174 -2.32 1.04 17.02
CA SER A 174 -1.54 2.28 16.95
C SER A 174 -0.45 2.27 15.88
N ALA A 175 -0.44 1.26 15.01
CA ALA A 175 0.39 1.23 13.82
C ALA A 175 -0.46 1.30 12.55
N SER A 176 0.10 1.90 11.50
CA SER A 176 -0.33 1.67 10.12
C SER A 176 0.36 0.42 9.57
N TRP A 177 -0.35 -0.33 8.73
CA TRP A 177 0.07 -1.67 8.32
C TRP A 177 0.15 -1.86 6.82
N GLY A 178 1.21 -2.55 6.40
CA GLY A 178 1.34 -3.11 5.06
C GLY A 178 1.46 -2.07 3.97
N MET A 179 1.22 -2.51 2.73
CA MET A 179 1.51 -1.71 1.55
C MET A 179 0.61 -0.47 1.39
N PHE A 180 -0.54 -0.44 2.06
CA PHE A 180 -1.52 0.66 2.00
C PHE A 180 -1.58 1.50 3.27
N GLN A 181 -0.80 1.14 4.30
CA GLN A 181 -0.67 1.89 5.55
C GLN A 181 -2.02 2.18 6.25
N ILE A 182 -2.96 1.22 6.21
CA ILE A 182 -4.23 1.34 6.94
C ILE A 182 -3.97 1.21 8.45
N MET A 183 -4.55 2.12 9.24
CA MET A 183 -4.36 2.14 10.69
C MET A 183 -5.08 0.97 11.38
N GLY A 184 -4.38 0.33 12.32
CA GLY A 184 -4.87 -0.85 13.02
C GLY A 184 -6.15 -0.61 13.82
N TYR A 185 -6.39 0.60 14.35
CA TYR A 185 -7.63 0.91 15.08
C TYR A 185 -8.90 0.79 14.24
N HIS A 186 -8.79 0.60 12.92
CA HIS A 186 -9.93 0.31 12.05
C HIS A 186 -10.36 -1.15 12.06
N TRP A 187 -9.61 -2.08 12.69
CA TRP A 187 -9.86 -3.53 12.61
C TRP A 187 -11.34 -3.91 12.77
N GLN A 188 -12.03 -3.31 13.75
CA GLN A 188 -13.43 -3.64 14.04
C GLN A 188 -14.37 -3.15 12.94
N ALA A 189 -14.19 -1.91 12.47
CA ALA A 189 -14.97 -1.34 11.37
C ALA A 189 -14.72 -2.09 10.05
N LEU A 190 -13.53 -2.66 9.88
CA LEU A 190 -13.17 -3.49 8.73
C LEU A 190 -13.57 -4.96 8.90
N GLY A 191 -14.33 -5.30 9.94
CA GLY A 191 -14.91 -6.63 10.14
C GLY A 191 -13.92 -7.72 10.56
N PHE A 192 -12.78 -7.35 11.15
CA PHE A 192 -11.89 -8.31 11.80
C PHE A 192 -12.39 -8.63 13.21
N ALA A 193 -12.12 -9.84 13.70
CA ALA A 193 -12.64 -10.30 14.98
C ALA A 193 -11.96 -9.64 16.19
N SER A 194 -10.71 -9.22 16.04
CA SER A 194 -9.92 -8.56 17.08
C SER A 194 -8.71 -7.84 16.48
N ALA A 195 -8.02 -7.03 17.29
CA ALA A 195 -6.70 -6.50 16.92
C ALA A 195 -5.70 -7.62 16.60
N SER A 196 -5.77 -8.76 17.30
CA SER A 196 -4.89 -9.91 17.01
C SER A 196 -5.22 -10.60 15.68
N ASP A 197 -6.49 -10.67 15.29
CA ASP A 197 -6.93 -11.16 13.97
C ASP A 197 -6.44 -10.22 12.84
N TRP A 198 -6.54 -8.91 13.06
CA TRP A 198 -5.95 -7.90 12.18
C TRP A 198 -4.43 -8.08 12.02
N LEU A 199 -3.70 -8.22 13.12
CA LEU A 199 -2.25 -8.47 13.09
C LEU A 199 -1.93 -9.72 12.25
N ALA A 200 -2.64 -10.82 12.49
CA ALA A 200 -2.44 -12.06 11.76
C ALA A 200 -2.70 -11.90 10.25
N ALA A 201 -3.74 -11.16 9.87
CA ALA A 201 -4.01 -10.85 8.47
C ALA A 201 -2.91 -10.00 7.83
N MET A 202 -2.47 -8.94 8.51
CA MET A 202 -1.40 -8.07 8.00
C MET A 202 -0.06 -8.80 7.88
N GLN A 203 0.20 -9.81 8.70
CA GLN A 203 1.40 -10.65 8.60
C GLN A 203 1.30 -11.75 7.52
N ARG A 204 0.10 -12.06 7.04
CA ARG A 204 -0.14 -13.19 6.13
C ARG A 204 0.19 -12.86 4.69
N SER A 205 -0.39 -11.79 4.12
CA SER A 205 -0.21 -11.48 2.70
C SER A 205 -0.53 -10.03 2.33
N GLU A 206 -0.01 -9.58 1.19
CA GLU A 206 -0.39 -8.30 0.59
C GLU A 206 -1.82 -8.35 0.01
N ALA A 207 -2.35 -9.55 -0.28
CA ALA A 207 -3.76 -9.72 -0.60
C ALA A 207 -4.66 -9.30 0.58
N ASP A 208 -4.24 -9.59 1.80
CA ASP A 208 -4.93 -9.13 3.01
C ASP A 208 -4.78 -7.62 3.21
N HIS A 209 -3.63 -7.03 2.85
CA HIS A 209 -3.47 -5.57 2.83
C HIS A 209 -4.47 -4.93 1.86
N LEU A 210 -4.63 -5.49 0.66
CA LEU A 210 -5.61 -5.03 -0.33
C LEU A 210 -7.05 -5.20 0.16
N ASN A 211 -7.37 -6.32 0.80
CA ASN A 211 -8.69 -6.55 1.39
C ASN A 211 -9.01 -5.48 2.44
N ALA A 212 -8.06 -5.16 3.32
CA ALA A 212 -8.21 -4.08 4.29
C ALA A 212 -8.45 -2.71 3.63
N LEU A 213 -7.71 -2.38 2.56
CA LEU A 213 -7.94 -1.17 1.75
C LEU A 213 -9.36 -1.15 1.17
N CYS A 214 -9.80 -2.23 0.53
CA CYS A 214 -11.12 -2.29 -0.11
C CYS A 214 -12.23 -2.09 0.93
N ARG A 215 -12.15 -2.78 2.07
CA ARG A 215 -13.09 -2.59 3.18
C ARG A 215 -13.05 -1.17 3.73
N PHE A 216 -11.87 -0.55 3.80
CA PHE A 216 -11.72 0.83 4.26
C PHE A 216 -12.41 1.82 3.33
N ILE A 217 -12.27 1.63 2.00
CA ILE A 217 -12.99 2.41 0.99
C ILE A 217 -14.52 2.22 1.15
N GLN A 218 -14.99 0.99 1.39
CA GLN A 218 -16.42 0.72 1.59
C GLN A 218 -17.01 1.37 2.85
N GLN A 219 -16.20 1.64 3.88
CA GLN A 219 -16.64 2.34 5.09
C GLN A 219 -16.88 3.84 4.86
N ASP A 220 -16.36 4.43 3.77
CA ASP A 220 -16.67 5.80 3.37
C ASP A 220 -17.37 5.79 2.00
N PRO A 221 -18.72 5.76 1.96
CA PRO A 221 -19.49 5.78 0.72
C PRO A 221 -19.17 6.98 -0.18
N ALA A 222 -18.70 8.10 0.39
CA ALA A 222 -18.33 9.27 -0.40
C ALA A 222 -16.91 9.14 -0.99
N MET A 223 -15.99 8.45 -0.31
CA MET A 223 -14.71 8.02 -0.90
C MET A 223 -14.93 7.04 -2.04
N HIS A 224 -15.80 6.05 -1.84
CA HIS A 224 -16.15 5.09 -2.88
C HIS A 224 -16.78 5.77 -4.10
N LYS A 225 -17.77 6.66 -3.89
CA LYS A 225 -18.36 7.47 -4.98
C LYS A 225 -17.34 8.37 -5.67
N ALA A 226 -16.36 8.90 -4.94
CA ALA A 226 -15.28 9.68 -5.56
C ALA A 226 -14.45 8.82 -6.52
N LEU A 227 -14.12 7.57 -6.17
CA LEU A 227 -13.48 6.65 -7.11
C LEU A 227 -14.37 6.30 -8.30
N GLN A 228 -15.65 5.98 -8.08
CA GLN A 228 -16.60 5.68 -9.17
C GLN A 228 -16.70 6.83 -10.17
N GLY A 229 -16.81 8.06 -9.65
CA GLY A 229 -16.86 9.29 -10.46
C GLY A 229 -15.50 9.82 -10.90
N ARG A 230 -14.40 9.10 -10.64
CA ARG A 230 -13.02 9.52 -10.96
C ARG A 230 -12.67 10.92 -10.42
N LYS A 231 -13.23 11.28 -9.28
CA LYS A 231 -12.99 12.55 -8.58
C LYS A 231 -11.72 12.46 -7.74
N TRP A 232 -10.57 12.46 -8.42
CA TRP A 232 -9.25 12.18 -7.81
C TRP A 232 -8.91 13.09 -6.64
N ALA A 233 -9.22 14.39 -6.73
CA ALA A 233 -9.03 15.34 -5.64
C ALA A 233 -9.89 15.02 -4.40
N ASP A 234 -11.14 14.59 -4.59
CA ASP A 234 -12.02 14.21 -3.50
C ASP A 234 -11.57 12.90 -2.84
N PHE A 235 -11.16 11.93 -3.65
CA PHE A 235 -10.60 10.67 -3.15
C PHE A 235 -9.30 10.91 -2.37
N ALA A 236 -8.33 11.62 -2.97
CA ALA A 236 -7.04 11.91 -2.36
C ALA A 236 -7.19 12.65 -1.03
N ARG A 237 -8.11 13.63 -0.95
CA ARG A 237 -8.37 14.36 0.30
C ARG A 237 -8.92 13.46 1.41
N ARG A 238 -9.75 12.48 1.06
CA ARG A 238 -10.36 11.56 2.03
C ARG A 238 -9.36 10.50 2.49
N TYR A 239 -8.53 10.01 1.58
CA TYR A 239 -7.56 8.96 1.86
C TYR A 239 -6.29 9.51 2.55
N ASN A 240 -5.68 10.55 1.97
CA ASN A 240 -4.41 11.14 2.42
C ASN A 240 -4.60 12.34 3.37
N GLY A 241 -5.83 12.81 3.56
CA GLY A 241 -6.15 13.95 4.40
C GLY A 241 -6.06 15.31 3.69
N PRO A 242 -6.29 16.42 4.42
CA PRO A 242 -6.43 17.75 3.83
C PRO A 242 -5.18 18.27 3.13
N ALA A 243 -4.00 17.77 3.50
CA ALA A 243 -2.70 18.15 2.93
C ALA A 243 -2.32 17.36 1.65
N TYR A 244 -3.24 16.58 1.06
CA TYR A 244 -2.93 15.73 -0.10
C TYR A 244 -2.29 16.48 -1.29
N LYS A 245 -2.60 17.77 -1.46
CA LYS A 245 -2.05 18.61 -2.54
C LYS A 245 -0.56 18.86 -2.40
N GLU A 246 0.00 18.83 -1.19
CA GLU A 246 1.44 19.02 -0.98
C GLU A 246 2.28 17.91 -1.64
N ASN A 247 1.66 16.78 -1.94
CA ASN A 247 2.28 15.63 -2.59
C ASN A 247 1.67 15.30 -3.96
N ASP A 248 0.86 16.20 -4.53
CA ASP A 248 0.22 16.05 -5.85
C ASP A 248 -0.57 14.75 -6.03
N TYR A 249 -1.17 14.20 -4.96
CA TYR A 249 -1.86 12.90 -5.01
C TYR A 249 -2.95 12.86 -6.08
N ASP A 250 -3.74 13.92 -6.21
CA ASP A 250 -4.79 14.04 -7.22
C ASP A 250 -4.26 13.95 -8.64
N THR A 251 -3.19 14.68 -8.94
CA THR A 251 -2.56 14.71 -10.26
C THR A 251 -1.89 13.37 -10.57
N LYS A 252 -1.28 12.73 -9.58
CA LYS A 252 -0.68 11.40 -9.72
C LYS A 252 -1.74 10.35 -10.02
N LEU A 253 -2.86 10.36 -9.29
CA LEU A 253 -4.00 9.46 -9.51
C LEU A 253 -4.59 9.65 -10.92
N ALA A 254 -4.82 10.90 -11.34
CA ALA A 254 -5.35 11.19 -12.67
C ALA A 254 -4.45 10.64 -13.78
N LYS A 255 -3.14 10.93 -13.72
CA LYS A 255 -2.15 10.46 -14.70
C LYS A 255 -2.04 8.93 -14.72
N ALA A 256 -2.05 8.31 -13.54
CA ALA A 256 -2.01 6.86 -13.42
C ALA A 256 -3.27 6.21 -14.03
N TYR A 257 -4.46 6.79 -13.82
CA TYR A 257 -5.68 6.30 -14.44
C TYR A 257 -5.68 6.41 -15.96
N ASP A 258 -5.26 7.55 -16.52
CA ASP A 258 -5.17 7.73 -17.98
C ASP A 258 -4.24 6.69 -18.64
N HIS A 259 -3.23 6.24 -17.90
CA HIS A 259 -2.37 5.14 -18.30
C HIS A 259 -3.08 3.79 -18.17
N PHE A 260 -3.58 3.44 -16.99
CA PHE A 260 -4.16 2.12 -16.73
C PHE A 260 -5.48 1.86 -17.45
N ALA A 261 -6.23 2.89 -17.83
CA ALA A 261 -7.43 2.74 -18.66
C ALA A 261 -7.10 2.22 -20.07
N LYS A 262 -5.88 2.46 -20.56
CA LYS A 262 -5.37 1.91 -21.83
C LYS A 262 -4.85 0.48 -21.67
N VAL A 263 -4.22 0.20 -20.53
CA VAL A 263 -3.67 -1.13 -20.20
C VAL A 263 -4.78 -2.14 -19.93
N TYR A 264 -5.75 -1.78 -19.10
CA TYR A 264 -6.92 -2.60 -18.77
C TYR A 264 -8.12 -1.96 -19.43
N GLN A 265 -8.43 -2.38 -20.66
CA GLN A 265 -9.52 -1.80 -21.47
C GLN A 265 -10.80 -1.66 -20.63
N VAL A 266 -11.12 -0.42 -20.27
CA VAL A 266 -12.35 -0.12 -19.53
C VAL A 266 -13.46 -0.03 -20.56
N LYS A 267 -14.46 -0.90 -20.47
CA LYS A 267 -15.72 -0.67 -21.19
C LYS A 267 -16.33 0.59 -20.58
N GLU A 268 -16.34 1.69 -21.32
CA GLU A 268 -17.10 2.87 -20.90
C GLU A 268 -18.55 2.44 -20.73
N VAL A 269 -19.05 2.51 -19.50
CA VAL A 269 -20.49 2.47 -19.28
C VAL A 269 -20.96 3.83 -19.77
N ALA A 270 -21.64 3.84 -20.92
CA ALA A 270 -22.24 5.04 -21.47
C ALA A 270 -22.92 5.81 -20.35
N ASP A 271 -22.57 7.09 -20.20
CA ASP A 271 -23.16 7.98 -19.21
C ASP A 271 -24.68 7.86 -19.31
N ALA A 272 -25.32 7.35 -18.26
CA ALA A 272 -26.77 7.42 -18.14
C ALA A 272 -27.12 8.89 -17.97
N HIS A 273 -27.48 9.53 -19.08
CA HIS A 273 -28.11 10.85 -19.15
C HIS A 273 -29.41 10.89 -18.33
#